data_AF-A0A7S2SPX7-F1
#
_entry.id   AF-A0A7S2SPX7-F1
#
_cell.length_a   1.000
_cell.length_b   1.000
_cell.length_c   1.000
_cell.angle_alpha   90.00
_cell.angle_beta   90.00
_cell.angle_gamma   90.00
#
_symmetry.space_group_name_H-M   'P 1'
#
loop_
_entity.id
_entity.type
_entity.pdbx_description
1 polymer ?
#
loop_
_entity_poly.entity_id
_entity_poly.type
_entity_poly.pdbx_seq_one_letter_code
_entity_poly.pdbx_strand_id
1 'polypeptide(L)'
;MSVTEVSEGIELALEQFEAAVELECSLDVRNRGSLNDVDAVGVASNATDGYMASCGSLMKVIPKVQARKDVKLERMLKSNITFMMGRIEELQVLLQRRGSASKHISFTSEQLMLQRERARISQKTDSNENKRTMVAREILATEKSYIASLKKLLDFYVLPLTTGNIPIVEQSEKMQMFGNIEEIMGLAQSFYAALQKKLSVWGPNSTMGDTFKTHAMFFKIYVIYTNAYREGISAVQKLFAENEDAARVVKKAQVAGCPDISSLMINPIQRLPRYVLLLKELRKRTSDDHPDARLLEGALADIQVVADHVNETLRQHEDNAKILEIQSALWTTRLGGVPVTLLAPGRSFVKEGKLLKVRSIGTTREVHLFLFSDMLLYCTSSRILPGRYHYHNHLEFYGASAGVDEAVRLGCTSVLRKYAFKVTSAQIVRVFLPESEEERDMWINIINECASKKMDLDARRSSKRLSSSSIQSLRQ
;
A
#
# COMPACT_ATOMS: atom_id res chain seq x y z
N MET A 1 12.61 20.69 -37.14
CA MET A 1 11.67 19.83 -36.38
C MET A 1 11.98 19.76 -34.89
N SER A 2 13.23 19.57 -34.43
CA SER A 2 13.46 19.25 -33.01
C SER A 2 13.21 20.38 -31.99
N VAL A 3 13.50 21.65 -32.29
CA VAL A 3 13.49 22.72 -31.27
C VAL A 3 12.09 23.01 -30.73
N THR A 4 11.09 23.11 -31.61
CA THR A 4 9.70 23.45 -31.26
C THR A 4 9.08 22.43 -30.31
N GLU A 5 9.21 21.13 -30.57
CA GLU A 5 8.72 20.05 -29.70
C GLU A 5 9.28 20.05 -28.27
N VAL A 6 10.37 20.79 -28.02
CA VAL A 6 10.97 20.96 -26.68
C VAL A 6 10.54 22.28 -26.03
N SER A 7 10.17 23.29 -26.82
CA SER A 7 9.48 24.50 -26.31
C SER A 7 8.05 24.15 -25.90
N GLU A 8 7.28 23.57 -26.82
CA GLU A 8 5.87 23.16 -26.62
C GLU A 8 5.71 22.25 -25.40
N GLY A 9 6.62 21.29 -25.21
CA GLY A 9 6.62 20.37 -24.07
C GLY A 9 7.06 20.97 -22.74
N ILE A 10 7.65 22.17 -22.75
CA ILE A 10 7.97 22.96 -21.54
C ILE A 10 6.86 23.98 -21.28
N GLU A 11 6.32 24.64 -22.31
CA GLU A 11 5.17 25.55 -22.20
C GLU A 11 3.94 24.82 -21.64
N LEU A 12 3.57 23.66 -22.19
CA LEU A 12 2.49 22.82 -21.67
C LEU A 12 2.72 22.39 -20.21
N ALA A 13 3.98 22.18 -19.81
CA ALA A 13 4.31 21.83 -18.44
C ALA A 13 4.27 23.03 -17.48
N LEU A 14 4.50 24.24 -17.97
CA LEU A 14 4.34 25.49 -17.22
C LEU A 14 2.86 25.81 -17.01
N GLU A 15 2.02 25.71 -18.05
CA GLU A 15 0.56 25.85 -17.93
C GLU A 15 -0.02 24.86 -16.89
N GLN A 16 0.40 23.60 -16.94
CA GLN A 16 0.00 22.56 -15.97
C GLN A 16 0.52 22.83 -14.55
N PHE A 17 1.67 23.49 -14.41
CA PHE A 17 2.22 23.89 -13.12
C PHE A 17 1.51 25.11 -12.54
N GLU A 18 1.26 26.15 -13.34
CA GLU A 18 0.57 27.38 -12.90
C GLU A 18 -0.87 27.08 -12.47
N ALA A 19 -1.61 26.25 -13.23
CA ALA A 19 -2.95 25.79 -12.81
C ALA A 19 -2.93 24.99 -11.50
N ALA A 20 -1.89 24.18 -11.26
CA ALA A 20 -1.73 23.45 -10.00
C ALA A 20 -1.38 24.38 -8.84
N VAL A 21 -0.56 25.41 -9.08
CA VAL A 21 -0.22 26.45 -8.11
C VAL A 21 -1.45 27.29 -7.75
N GLU A 22 -2.32 27.66 -8.70
CA GLU A 22 -3.57 28.38 -8.39
C GLU A 22 -4.52 27.57 -7.50
N LEU A 23 -4.72 26.29 -7.83
CA LEU A 23 -5.50 25.36 -7.01
C LEU A 23 -4.88 25.20 -5.61
N GLU A 24 -3.57 25.09 -5.51
CA GLU A 24 -2.87 24.98 -4.23
C GLU A 24 -2.90 26.29 -3.41
N CYS A 25 -2.80 27.46 -4.06
CA CYS A 25 -2.97 28.75 -3.40
C CYS A 25 -4.35 28.90 -2.78
N SER A 26 -5.39 28.31 -3.39
CA SER A 26 -6.75 28.32 -2.83
C SER A 26 -6.89 27.50 -1.53
N LEU A 27 -5.92 26.62 -1.21
CA LEU A 27 -5.88 25.84 0.03
C LEU A 27 -5.19 26.57 1.20
N ASP A 28 -4.23 27.46 0.96
CA ASP A 28 -3.42 28.11 2.02
C ASP A 28 -3.96 29.48 2.49
N VAL A 29 -5.18 29.87 2.06
CA VAL A 29 -5.80 31.14 2.46
C VAL A 29 -6.25 31.10 3.93
N ARG A 30 -5.36 31.60 4.81
CA ARG A 30 -5.63 31.80 6.24
C ARG A 30 -6.65 32.92 6.52
N ASN A 31 -7.93 32.75 6.17
CA ASN A 31 -9.04 33.36 6.93
C ASN A 31 -10.44 32.80 6.57
N ARG A 32 -11.12 32.29 7.61
CA ARG A 32 -12.58 32.35 7.82
C ARG A 32 -13.51 31.82 6.69
N GLY A 33 -13.62 30.49 6.61
CA GLY A 33 -14.89 29.85 7.01
C GLY A 33 -16.01 29.64 5.98
N SER A 34 -15.71 29.35 4.71
CA SER A 34 -16.76 29.05 3.71
C SER A 34 -16.46 27.95 2.66
N LEU A 35 -15.41 27.14 2.84
CA LEU A 35 -15.18 25.93 2.04
C LEU A 35 -15.64 24.70 2.82
N ASN A 36 -16.39 23.78 2.20
CA ASN A 36 -16.79 22.55 2.88
C ASN A 36 -15.63 21.55 2.90
N ASP A 37 -15.67 20.66 3.88
CA ASP A 37 -14.65 19.64 4.14
C ASP A 37 -14.50 18.59 2.99
N VAL A 38 -15.42 18.61 2.02
CA VAL A 38 -15.40 17.81 0.78
C VAL A 38 -14.69 18.55 -0.34
N ASP A 39 -14.97 19.84 -0.51
CA ASP A 39 -14.43 20.68 -1.58
C ASP A 39 -12.90 20.78 -1.49
N ALA A 40 -12.38 20.94 -0.26
CA ALA A 40 -10.94 20.99 0.01
C ALA A 40 -10.19 19.69 -0.36
N VAL A 41 -10.85 18.52 -0.30
CA VAL A 41 -10.28 17.24 -0.72
C VAL A 41 -10.24 17.14 -2.24
N GLY A 42 -11.31 17.59 -2.93
CA GLY A 42 -11.34 17.67 -4.39
C GLY A 42 -10.27 18.60 -4.95
N VAL A 43 -10.13 19.80 -4.38
CA VAL A 43 -9.09 20.78 -4.76
C VAL A 43 -7.69 20.23 -4.51
N ALA A 44 -7.44 19.56 -3.39
CA ALA A 44 -6.14 18.93 -3.10
C ALA A 44 -5.81 17.77 -4.06
N SER A 45 -6.80 16.98 -4.50
CA SER A 45 -6.61 15.99 -5.57
C SER A 45 -6.25 16.69 -6.88
N ASN A 46 -7.07 17.63 -7.33
CA ASN A 46 -6.87 18.33 -8.62
C ASN A 46 -5.51 19.06 -8.70
N ALA A 47 -5.05 19.66 -7.58
CA ALA A 47 -3.70 20.24 -7.49
C ALA A 47 -2.59 19.17 -7.60
N THR A 48 -2.77 18.02 -6.94
CA THR A 48 -1.85 16.87 -7.04
C THR A 48 -1.80 16.34 -8.48
N ASP A 49 -2.94 16.21 -9.13
CA ASP A 49 -3.07 15.71 -10.51
C ASP A 49 -2.45 16.69 -11.53
N GLY A 50 -2.60 18.00 -11.32
CA GLY A 50 -1.93 19.04 -12.12
C GLY A 50 -0.40 19.00 -12.01
N TYR A 51 0.14 18.91 -10.78
CA TYR A 51 1.58 18.75 -10.58
C TYR A 51 2.11 17.43 -11.17
N MET A 52 1.34 16.34 -11.09
CA MET A 52 1.67 15.06 -11.70
C MET A 52 1.69 15.15 -13.24
N ALA A 53 0.73 15.85 -13.84
CA ALA A 53 0.69 16.11 -15.28
C ALA A 53 1.92 16.91 -15.75
N SER A 54 2.26 18.01 -15.06
CA SER A 54 3.46 18.81 -15.36
C SER A 54 4.75 17.96 -15.25
N CYS A 55 4.89 17.16 -14.19
CA CYS A 55 5.99 16.21 -14.04
C CYS A 55 6.07 15.21 -15.22
N GLY A 56 4.92 14.68 -15.65
CA GLY A 56 4.81 13.77 -16.80
C GLY A 56 5.21 14.43 -18.13
N SER A 57 4.83 15.70 -18.33
CA SER A 57 5.23 16.50 -19.49
C SER A 57 6.74 16.75 -19.52
N LEU A 58 7.34 17.18 -18.40
CA LEU A 58 8.80 17.37 -18.32
C LEU A 58 9.60 16.07 -18.48
N MET A 59 9.09 14.93 -17.96
CA MET A 59 9.74 13.63 -18.16
C MET A 59 9.77 13.18 -19.63
N LYS A 60 8.78 13.58 -20.46
CA LYS A 60 8.80 13.35 -21.92
C LYS A 60 9.84 14.22 -22.64
N VAL A 61 10.19 15.39 -22.07
CA VAL A 61 11.16 16.34 -22.63
C VAL A 61 12.61 15.98 -22.27
N ILE A 62 12.87 15.47 -21.06
CA ILE A 62 14.24 15.18 -20.58
C ILE A 62 15.08 14.31 -21.55
N PRO A 63 14.57 13.21 -22.15
CA PRO A 63 15.33 12.45 -23.14
C PRO A 63 15.72 13.26 -24.40
N LYS A 64 14.84 14.18 -24.85
CA LYS A 64 15.10 15.08 -25.99
C LYS A 64 16.17 16.13 -25.66
N VAL A 65 16.26 16.56 -24.39
CA VAL A 65 17.30 17.48 -23.89
C VAL A 65 18.63 16.77 -23.71
N GLN A 66 18.63 15.56 -23.13
CA GLN A 66 19.82 14.70 -23.02
C GLN A 66 20.46 14.40 -24.37
N ALA A 67 19.65 14.17 -25.42
CA ALA A 67 20.14 13.99 -26.79
C ALA A 67 20.90 15.22 -27.34
N ARG A 68 20.65 16.43 -26.83
CA ARG A 68 21.37 17.67 -27.19
C ARG A 68 22.59 17.96 -26.33
N LYS A 69 22.80 17.21 -25.25
CA LYS A 69 23.84 17.44 -24.22
C LYS A 69 23.71 18.79 -23.48
N ASP A 70 22.52 19.38 -23.40
CA ASP A 70 22.31 20.59 -22.58
C ASP A 70 22.18 20.21 -21.10
N VAL A 71 23.33 20.11 -20.43
CA VAL A 71 23.45 19.77 -19.01
C VAL A 71 22.86 20.85 -18.09
N LYS A 72 22.74 22.11 -18.56
CA LYS A 72 22.15 23.20 -17.76
C LYS A 72 20.63 23.05 -17.73
N LEU A 73 20.00 22.90 -18.90
CA LEU A 73 18.56 22.69 -19.00
C LEU A 73 18.14 21.37 -18.34
N GLU A 74 18.88 20.27 -18.56
CA GLU A 74 18.60 18.98 -17.91
C GLU A 74 18.60 19.09 -16.37
N ARG A 75 19.55 19.83 -15.79
CA ARG A 75 19.62 20.05 -14.34
C ARG A 75 18.44 20.88 -13.83
N MET A 76 18.03 21.93 -14.56
CA MET A 76 16.88 22.75 -14.21
C MET A 76 15.57 21.94 -14.24
N LEU A 77 15.32 21.17 -15.31
CA LEU A 77 14.13 20.33 -15.42
C LEU A 77 14.05 19.30 -14.29
N LYS A 78 15.16 18.64 -13.95
CA LYS A 78 15.23 17.71 -12.82
C LYS A 78 14.98 18.39 -11.47
N SER A 79 15.48 19.60 -11.28
CA SER A 79 15.24 20.40 -10.07
C SER A 79 13.75 20.75 -9.92
N ASN A 80 13.09 21.17 -10.99
CA ASN A 80 11.67 21.53 -10.98
C ASN A 80 10.77 20.31 -10.72
N ILE A 81 11.07 19.16 -11.32
CA ILE A 81 10.39 17.89 -11.00
C ILE A 81 10.59 17.54 -9.51
N THR A 82 11.79 17.72 -8.97
CA THR A 82 12.07 17.42 -7.55
C THR A 82 11.27 18.34 -6.61
N PHE A 83 11.11 19.61 -6.97
CA PHE A 83 10.28 20.57 -6.23
C PHE A 83 8.78 20.20 -6.28
N MET A 84 8.24 19.92 -7.47
CA MET A 84 6.84 19.50 -7.63
C MET A 84 6.54 18.18 -6.90
N MET A 85 7.44 17.20 -6.96
CA MET A 85 7.33 15.96 -6.17
C MET A 85 7.30 16.22 -4.67
N GLY A 86 7.97 17.27 -4.18
CA GLY A 86 7.87 17.71 -2.78
C GLY A 86 6.47 18.24 -2.42
N ARG A 87 5.88 19.10 -3.27
CA ARG A 87 4.48 19.56 -3.09
C ARG A 87 3.48 18.40 -3.15
N ILE A 88 3.66 17.49 -4.11
CA ILE A 88 2.88 16.25 -4.22
C ILE A 88 2.97 15.42 -2.92
N GLU A 89 4.16 15.28 -2.32
CA GLU A 89 4.29 14.56 -1.03
C GLU A 89 3.59 15.28 0.13
N GLU A 90 3.59 16.61 0.18
CA GLU A 90 2.86 17.39 1.20
C GLU A 90 1.33 17.29 1.03
N LEU A 91 0.82 17.41 -0.20
CA LEU A 91 -0.60 17.19 -0.52
C LEU A 91 -1.03 15.74 -0.24
N GLN A 92 -0.21 14.75 -0.63
CA GLN A 92 -0.46 13.34 -0.32
C GLN A 92 -0.42 13.06 1.19
N VAL A 93 0.39 13.76 1.99
CA VAL A 93 0.35 13.64 3.46
C VAL A 93 -0.95 14.22 4.05
N LEU A 94 -1.55 15.25 3.45
CA LEU A 94 -2.88 15.73 3.84
C LEU A 94 -3.97 14.68 3.52
N LEU A 95 -3.91 14.04 2.35
CA LEU A 95 -4.82 12.96 1.95
C LEU A 95 -4.64 11.70 2.83
N GLN A 96 -3.40 11.26 3.07
CA GLN A 96 -3.06 10.08 3.89
C GLN A 96 -3.49 10.21 5.36
N ARG A 97 -3.62 11.42 5.90
CA ARG A 97 -4.12 11.64 7.28
C ARG A 97 -5.56 11.12 7.51
N ARG A 98 -6.28 10.69 6.47
CA ARG A 98 -7.67 10.18 6.56
C ARG A 98 -7.89 8.70 6.17
N GLY A 99 -6.87 7.86 5.89
CA GLY A 99 -7.10 6.41 5.58
C GLY A 99 -5.91 5.44 5.80
N SER A 100 -6.16 4.25 6.40
CA SER A 100 -5.14 3.23 6.80
C SER A 100 -5.74 1.84 7.26
N ALA A 101 -5.04 0.69 7.08
CA ALA A 101 -5.24 -0.75 7.58
C ALA A 101 -6.07 -1.84 6.79
N SER A 102 -5.82 -3.18 6.63
CA SER A 102 -4.62 -4.10 6.66
C SER A 102 -4.75 -5.64 6.27
N LYS A 103 -4.34 -6.21 5.09
CA LYS A 103 -3.77 -7.64 4.94
C LYS A 103 -2.73 -7.84 3.78
N HIS A 104 -1.99 -8.97 3.74
CA HIS A 104 -0.73 -9.22 2.98
C HIS A 104 -0.79 -9.71 1.50
N ILE A 105 0.32 -9.54 0.76
CA ILE A 105 0.65 -10.28 -0.50
C ILE A 105 1.11 -11.72 -0.21
N SER A 106 0.68 -12.72 -1.00
CA SER A 106 1.23 -14.09 -1.02
C SER A 106 2.10 -14.36 -2.26
N PHE A 107 3.06 -15.29 -2.15
CA PHE A 107 3.95 -15.70 -3.24
C PHE A 107 3.30 -16.79 -4.12
N THR A 108 3.46 -16.70 -5.44
CA THR A 108 2.90 -17.66 -6.41
C THR A 108 3.85 -18.83 -6.71
N SER A 109 3.30 -19.97 -7.13
CA SER A 109 4.03 -21.22 -7.42
C SER A 109 5.17 -21.07 -8.43
N GLU A 110 5.08 -20.13 -9.37
CA GLU A 110 6.14 -19.76 -10.32
C GLU A 110 7.42 -19.33 -9.58
N GLN A 111 7.29 -18.55 -8.50
CA GLN A 111 8.42 -18.03 -7.73
C GLN A 111 9.14 -19.15 -6.95
N LEU A 112 8.41 -20.19 -6.53
CA LEU A 112 8.98 -21.41 -5.94
C LEU A 112 9.71 -22.28 -6.99
N MET A 113 9.24 -22.32 -8.24
CA MET A 113 9.96 -22.99 -9.33
C MET A 113 11.27 -22.26 -9.65
N LEU A 114 11.26 -20.93 -9.74
CA LEU A 114 12.46 -20.11 -9.95
C LEU A 114 13.49 -20.28 -8.81
N GLN A 115 13.05 -20.41 -7.54
CA GLN A 115 13.95 -20.75 -6.44
C GLN A 115 14.60 -22.14 -6.58
N ARG A 116 13.85 -23.16 -7.02
CA ARG A 116 14.37 -24.52 -7.24
C ARG A 116 15.37 -24.56 -8.40
N GLU A 117 15.15 -23.79 -9.46
CA GLU A 117 16.06 -23.73 -10.60
C GLU A 117 17.35 -22.96 -10.25
N ARG A 118 17.26 -21.87 -9.47
CA ARG A 118 18.42 -21.17 -8.89
C ARG A 118 19.29 -22.11 -8.04
N ALA A 119 18.69 -23.02 -7.26
CA ALA A 119 19.43 -24.01 -6.47
C ALA A 119 20.23 -25.00 -7.34
N ARG A 120 19.65 -25.48 -8.45
CA ARG A 120 20.34 -26.34 -9.43
C ARG A 120 21.50 -25.62 -10.13
N ILE A 121 21.28 -24.40 -10.60
CA ILE A 121 22.29 -23.60 -11.31
C ILE A 121 23.49 -23.31 -10.39
N SER A 122 23.27 -23.07 -9.10
CA SER A 122 24.33 -22.73 -8.15
C SER A 122 25.34 -23.87 -7.88
N GLN A 123 25.07 -25.12 -8.28
CA GLN A 123 25.95 -26.26 -8.03
C GLN A 123 27.07 -26.47 -9.08
N LYS A 124 27.05 -25.76 -10.22
CA LYS A 124 28.14 -25.83 -11.20
C LYS A 124 29.28 -24.84 -10.92
N THR A 125 30.46 -25.21 -11.40
CA THR A 125 31.79 -24.65 -11.06
C THR A 125 32.10 -23.30 -11.73
N ASP A 126 31.17 -22.35 -11.62
CA ASP A 126 31.34 -20.98 -12.11
C ASP A 126 31.98 -20.05 -11.08
N SER A 127 32.82 -19.12 -11.56
CA SER A 127 33.38 -18.01 -10.78
C SER A 127 32.28 -17.13 -10.16
N ASN A 128 32.59 -16.47 -9.05
CA ASN A 128 31.65 -15.52 -8.41
C ASN A 128 31.31 -14.35 -9.36
N GLU A 129 32.24 -13.95 -10.23
CA GLU A 129 32.02 -12.90 -11.25
C GLU A 129 31.07 -13.36 -12.37
N ASN A 130 31.18 -14.63 -12.78
CA ASN A 130 30.23 -15.24 -13.73
C ASN A 130 28.83 -15.27 -13.10
N LYS A 131 28.72 -15.66 -11.82
CA LYS A 131 27.47 -15.66 -11.05
C LYS A 131 26.90 -14.24 -10.88
N ARG A 132 27.72 -13.22 -10.59
CA ARG A 132 27.32 -11.79 -10.58
C ARG A 132 26.76 -11.36 -11.94
N THR A 133 27.43 -11.75 -13.02
CA THR A 133 27.04 -11.44 -14.40
C THR A 133 25.75 -12.16 -14.83
N MET A 134 25.51 -13.38 -14.36
CA MET A 134 24.24 -14.07 -14.56
C MET A 134 23.07 -13.34 -13.88
N VAL A 135 23.23 -12.90 -12.64
CA VAL A 135 22.18 -12.13 -11.92
C VAL A 135 21.92 -10.78 -12.61
N ALA A 136 22.96 -10.08 -13.06
CA ALA A 136 22.81 -8.84 -13.84
C ALA A 136 22.01 -9.06 -15.15
N ARG A 137 22.25 -10.19 -15.84
CA ARG A 137 21.49 -10.59 -17.03
C ARG A 137 20.06 -11.04 -16.69
N GLU A 138 19.83 -11.71 -15.56
CA GLU A 138 18.49 -12.08 -15.07
C GLU A 138 17.64 -10.83 -14.77
N ILE A 139 18.22 -9.78 -14.19
CA ILE A 139 17.56 -8.49 -13.97
C ILE A 139 17.04 -7.92 -15.30
N LEU A 140 17.90 -7.79 -16.31
CA LEU A 140 17.50 -7.26 -17.63
C LEU A 140 16.49 -8.17 -18.36
N ALA A 141 16.67 -9.49 -18.30
CA ALA A 141 15.78 -10.44 -18.97
C ALA A 141 14.38 -10.48 -18.34
N THR A 142 14.30 -10.46 -17.01
CA THR A 142 13.00 -10.39 -16.31
C THR A 142 12.33 -9.03 -16.46
N GLU A 143 13.09 -7.94 -16.63
CA GLU A 143 12.54 -6.62 -16.94
C GLU A 143 11.90 -6.60 -18.35
N LYS A 144 12.60 -7.16 -19.35
CA LYS A 144 12.06 -7.32 -20.71
C LYS A 144 10.76 -8.14 -20.71
N SER A 145 10.73 -9.23 -19.92
CA SER A 145 9.54 -10.07 -19.77
C SER A 145 8.40 -9.34 -19.06
N TYR A 146 8.70 -8.55 -18.02
CA TYR A 146 7.72 -7.73 -17.32
C TYR A 146 7.08 -6.69 -18.24
N ILE A 147 7.88 -5.94 -19.01
CA ILE A 147 7.40 -4.98 -20.01
C ILE A 147 6.53 -5.66 -21.08
N ALA A 148 6.88 -6.88 -21.51
CA ALA A 148 6.05 -7.63 -22.45
C ALA A 148 4.68 -8.02 -21.84
N SER A 149 4.62 -8.37 -20.56
CA SER A 149 3.35 -8.61 -19.85
C SER A 149 2.54 -7.34 -19.63
N LEU A 150 3.18 -6.21 -19.27
CA LEU A 150 2.51 -4.91 -19.23
C LEU A 150 1.93 -4.52 -20.60
N LYS A 151 2.69 -4.79 -21.68
CA LYS A 151 2.22 -4.47 -23.03
C LYS A 151 1.03 -5.34 -23.43
N LYS A 152 1.02 -6.62 -23.05
CA LYS A 152 -0.17 -7.48 -23.22
C LYS A 152 -1.40 -6.93 -22.49
N LEU A 153 -1.24 -6.39 -21.28
CA LEU A 153 -2.34 -5.77 -20.54
C LEU A 153 -2.90 -4.54 -21.27
N LEU A 154 -2.02 -3.65 -21.76
CA LEU A 154 -2.42 -2.47 -22.53
C LEU A 154 -3.06 -2.84 -23.86
N ASP A 155 -2.37 -3.61 -24.71
CA ASP A 155 -2.77 -3.89 -26.09
C ASP A 155 -4.05 -4.74 -26.19
N PHE A 156 -4.26 -5.73 -25.30
CA PHE A 156 -5.38 -6.68 -25.39
C PHE A 156 -6.56 -6.36 -24.48
N TYR A 157 -6.41 -5.51 -23.46
CA TYR A 157 -7.47 -5.22 -22.49
C TYR A 157 -7.74 -3.73 -22.32
N VAL A 158 -6.75 -2.91 -21.94
CA VAL A 158 -7.00 -1.47 -21.70
C VAL A 158 -7.41 -0.76 -22.99
N LEU A 159 -6.57 -0.85 -24.03
CA LEU A 159 -6.81 -0.15 -25.30
C LEU A 159 -8.13 -0.55 -25.98
N PRO A 160 -8.53 -1.85 -26.07
CA PRO A 160 -9.81 -2.24 -26.66
C PRO A 160 -11.05 -1.91 -25.83
N LEU A 161 -10.91 -1.50 -24.55
CA LEU A 161 -12.01 -1.03 -23.72
C LEU A 161 -12.14 0.50 -23.76
N THR A 162 -11.02 1.22 -23.82
CA THR A 162 -11.00 2.70 -23.71
C THR A 162 -10.86 3.43 -25.05
N THR A 163 -10.69 2.72 -26.18
CA THR A 163 -10.59 3.36 -27.50
C THR A 163 -11.54 2.77 -28.54
N GLY A 164 -12.29 3.66 -29.20
CA GLY A 164 -13.31 3.37 -30.19
C GLY A 164 -14.20 4.60 -30.41
N ASN A 165 -15.08 4.59 -31.41
CA ASN A 165 -16.05 5.68 -31.61
C ASN A 165 -17.08 5.79 -30.48
N ILE A 166 -17.27 4.70 -29.73
CA ILE A 166 -17.95 4.65 -28.45
C ILE A 166 -17.04 3.80 -27.55
N PRO A 167 -16.39 4.37 -26.52
CA PRO A 167 -15.59 3.60 -25.57
C PRO A 167 -16.52 2.74 -24.68
N ILE A 168 -16.02 1.59 -24.22
CA ILE A 168 -16.74 0.69 -23.31
C ILE A 168 -16.54 1.14 -21.84
N VAL A 169 -15.45 1.86 -21.57
CA VAL A 169 -15.02 2.37 -20.26
C VAL A 169 -14.60 3.82 -20.43
N GLU A 170 -15.15 4.73 -19.63
CA GLU A 170 -14.78 6.15 -19.66
C GLU A 170 -13.35 6.39 -19.14
N GLN A 171 -12.76 7.56 -19.43
CA GLN A 171 -11.41 7.90 -18.97
C GLN A 171 -11.33 8.05 -17.42
N SER A 172 -12.44 8.42 -16.79
CA SER A 172 -12.67 8.42 -15.33
C SER A 172 -12.59 6.99 -14.77
N GLU A 173 -13.41 6.09 -15.31
CA GLU A 173 -13.47 4.67 -14.95
C GLU A 173 -12.14 3.95 -15.24
N LYS A 174 -11.45 4.29 -16.36
CA LYS A 174 -10.11 3.76 -16.69
C LYS A 174 -9.13 3.91 -15.53
N MET A 175 -9.13 5.06 -14.85
CA MET A 175 -8.23 5.32 -13.73
C MET A 175 -8.62 4.49 -12.49
N GLN A 176 -9.91 4.26 -12.23
CA GLN A 176 -10.33 3.34 -11.16
C GLN A 176 -10.05 1.87 -11.50
N MET A 177 -10.24 1.47 -12.76
CA MET A 177 -10.14 0.09 -13.23
C MET A 177 -8.70 -0.39 -13.44
N PHE A 178 -7.83 0.49 -13.94
CA PHE A 178 -6.46 0.15 -14.34
C PHE A 178 -5.40 1.02 -13.67
N GLY A 179 -5.75 2.10 -12.99
CA GLY A 179 -4.78 3.01 -12.36
C GLY A 179 -3.76 3.60 -13.33
N ASN A 180 -2.64 4.04 -12.78
CA ASN A 180 -1.51 4.62 -13.50
C ASN A 180 -0.60 3.55 -14.18
N ILE A 181 -1.22 2.61 -14.90
CA ILE A 181 -0.53 1.50 -15.57
C ILE A 181 0.32 1.97 -16.76
N GLU A 182 -0.04 3.08 -17.39
CA GLU A 182 0.67 3.68 -18.53
C GLU A 182 1.95 4.40 -18.05
N GLU A 183 1.91 5.03 -16.87
CA GLU A 183 3.04 5.62 -16.16
C GLU A 183 4.01 4.52 -15.68
N ILE A 184 3.49 3.41 -15.14
CA ILE A 184 4.30 2.24 -14.76
C ILE A 184 4.98 1.62 -15.99
N MET A 185 4.28 1.53 -17.13
CA MET A 185 4.87 1.12 -18.40
C MET A 185 6.00 2.07 -18.82
N GLY A 186 5.79 3.39 -18.77
CA GLY A 186 6.81 4.39 -19.09
C GLY A 186 8.04 4.29 -18.20
N LEU A 187 7.85 4.13 -16.88
CA LEU A 187 8.95 3.95 -15.93
C LEU A 187 9.71 2.64 -16.17
N ALA A 188 9.01 1.53 -16.41
CA ALA A 188 9.63 0.24 -16.73
C ALA A 188 10.47 0.30 -18.01
N GLN A 189 9.95 0.91 -19.08
CA GLN A 189 10.70 1.12 -20.34
C GLN A 189 11.96 1.99 -20.14
N SER A 190 11.84 3.09 -19.38
CA SER A 190 12.97 3.96 -19.04
C SER A 190 14.05 3.20 -18.24
N PHE A 191 13.62 2.46 -17.22
CA PHE A 191 14.49 1.65 -16.37
C PHE A 191 15.18 0.52 -17.15
N TYR A 192 14.45 -0.17 -18.04
CA TYR A 192 15.01 -1.17 -18.94
C TYR A 192 16.05 -0.58 -19.90
N ALA A 193 15.81 0.61 -20.47
CA ALA A 193 16.79 1.27 -21.33
C ALA A 193 18.07 1.65 -20.56
N ALA A 194 17.94 2.11 -19.31
CA ALA A 194 19.07 2.40 -18.43
C ALA A 194 19.86 1.12 -18.07
N LEU A 195 19.18 0.02 -17.73
CA LEU A 195 19.79 -1.29 -17.50
C LEU A 195 20.49 -1.82 -18.76
N GLN A 196 19.85 -1.76 -19.94
CA GLN A 196 20.42 -2.23 -21.20
C GLN A 196 21.70 -1.46 -21.55
N LYS A 197 21.73 -0.14 -21.31
CA LYS A 197 22.92 0.71 -21.47
C LYS A 197 24.04 0.39 -20.47
N LYS A 198 23.73 -0.12 -19.27
CA LYS A 198 24.75 -0.65 -18.34
C LYS A 198 25.25 -2.03 -18.77
N LEU A 199 24.37 -2.91 -19.27
CA LEU A 199 24.76 -4.26 -19.66
C LEU A 199 25.54 -4.35 -20.98
N SER A 200 25.41 -3.38 -21.89
CA SER A 200 26.20 -3.34 -23.13
C SER A 200 27.69 -3.10 -22.91
N VAL A 201 28.07 -2.55 -21.74
CA VAL A 201 29.46 -2.33 -21.30
C VAL A 201 29.73 -3.06 -19.97
N TRP A 202 29.16 -4.25 -19.81
CA TRP A 202 29.32 -5.04 -18.59
C TRP A 202 30.69 -5.73 -18.49
N GLY A 203 31.38 -5.49 -17.39
CA GLY A 203 32.63 -6.13 -17.00
C GLY A 203 32.75 -6.23 -15.46
N PRO A 204 33.91 -6.67 -14.93
CA PRO A 204 34.07 -6.96 -13.50
C PRO A 204 33.62 -5.81 -12.59
N ASN A 205 34.08 -4.59 -12.87
CA ASN A 205 33.86 -3.38 -12.07
C ASN A 205 32.54 -2.63 -12.39
N SER A 206 31.69 -3.13 -13.28
CA SER A 206 30.46 -2.40 -13.69
C SER A 206 29.46 -2.27 -12.54
N THR A 207 28.92 -1.07 -12.35
CA THR A 207 27.91 -0.75 -11.33
C THR A 207 26.47 -0.90 -11.85
N MET A 208 25.56 -1.31 -10.97
CA MET A 208 24.11 -1.38 -11.22
C MET A 208 23.29 -0.75 -10.10
N GLY A 209 23.81 -0.67 -8.87
CA GLY A 209 23.12 -0.06 -7.74
C GLY A 209 22.82 1.43 -7.94
N ASP A 210 23.67 2.18 -8.65
CA ASP A 210 23.41 3.57 -9.05
C ASP A 210 22.18 3.69 -9.96
N THR A 211 22.00 2.76 -10.90
CA THR A 211 20.84 2.73 -11.78
C THR A 211 19.56 2.47 -10.99
N PHE A 212 19.56 1.48 -10.09
CA PHE A 212 18.42 1.23 -9.20
C PHE A 212 18.14 2.41 -8.26
N LYS A 213 19.17 2.99 -7.61
CA LYS A 213 19.03 4.13 -6.70
C LYS A 213 18.45 5.37 -7.40
N THR A 214 18.84 5.62 -8.65
CA THR A 214 18.26 6.68 -9.49
C THR A 214 16.77 6.46 -9.78
N HIS A 215 16.33 5.20 -9.90
CA HIS A 215 14.92 4.87 -10.19
C HIS A 215 14.07 4.64 -8.93
N ALA A 216 14.69 4.41 -7.77
CA ALA A 216 14.00 4.08 -6.52
C ALA A 216 12.98 5.15 -6.08
N MET A 217 13.30 6.44 -6.25
CA MET A 217 12.37 7.53 -5.94
C MET A 217 11.11 7.50 -6.82
N PHE A 218 11.21 7.05 -8.07
CA PHE A 218 10.09 6.97 -9.00
C PHE A 218 9.25 5.70 -8.78
N PHE A 219 9.80 4.63 -8.19
CA PHE A 219 9.02 3.43 -7.85
C PHE A 219 7.87 3.71 -6.86
N LYS A 220 7.83 4.87 -6.19
CA LYS A 220 6.66 5.35 -5.44
C LYS A 220 5.35 5.32 -6.26
N ILE A 221 5.40 5.47 -7.60
CA ILE A 221 4.19 5.42 -8.44
C ILE A 221 3.45 4.06 -8.38
N TYR A 222 4.11 2.99 -7.95
CA TYR A 222 3.47 1.68 -7.76
C TYR A 222 2.48 1.68 -6.60
N VAL A 223 2.60 2.59 -5.63
CA VAL A 223 1.62 2.76 -4.53
C VAL A 223 0.26 3.20 -5.07
N ILE A 224 0.26 4.10 -6.07
CA ILE A 224 -0.96 4.58 -6.74
C ILE A 224 -1.68 3.41 -7.43
N TYR A 225 -0.96 2.63 -8.24
CA TYR A 225 -1.49 1.43 -8.89
C TYR A 225 -1.98 0.40 -7.89
N THR A 226 -1.28 0.24 -6.77
CA THR A 226 -1.64 -0.71 -5.71
C THR A 226 -2.98 -0.37 -5.06
N ASN A 227 -3.30 0.92 -4.91
CA ASN A 227 -4.63 1.36 -4.46
C ASN A 227 -5.70 1.06 -5.53
N ALA A 228 -5.49 1.49 -6.78
CA ALA A 228 -6.45 1.34 -7.86
C ALA A 228 -6.75 -0.14 -8.19
N TYR A 229 -5.71 -0.99 -8.27
CA TYR A 229 -5.80 -2.43 -8.57
C TYR A 229 -6.88 -3.15 -7.76
N ARG A 230 -7.04 -2.79 -6.47
CA ARG A 230 -7.91 -3.48 -5.53
C ARG A 230 -9.39 -3.40 -5.91
N GLU A 231 -9.87 -2.18 -6.20
CA GLU A 231 -11.23 -1.98 -6.69
C GLU A 231 -11.32 -2.31 -8.17
N GLY A 232 -10.30 -1.92 -8.93
CA GLY A 232 -10.25 -2.07 -10.37
C GLY A 232 -10.36 -3.52 -10.84
N ILE A 233 -9.70 -4.49 -10.19
CA ILE A 233 -9.84 -5.90 -10.57
C ILE A 233 -11.27 -6.43 -10.38
N SER A 234 -11.98 -5.94 -9.35
CA SER A 234 -13.38 -6.30 -9.10
C SER A 234 -14.31 -5.63 -10.12
N ALA A 235 -14.10 -4.35 -10.40
CA ALA A 235 -14.84 -3.60 -11.43
C ALA A 235 -14.63 -4.21 -12.83
N VAL A 236 -13.41 -4.61 -13.17
CA VAL A 236 -13.04 -5.31 -14.40
C VAL A 236 -13.77 -6.65 -14.52
N GLN A 237 -13.74 -7.47 -13.48
CA GLN A 237 -14.44 -8.76 -13.47
C GLN A 237 -15.97 -8.60 -13.55
N LYS A 238 -16.53 -7.56 -12.90
CA LYS A 238 -17.96 -7.21 -12.99
C LYS A 238 -18.34 -6.76 -14.42
N LEU A 239 -17.57 -5.84 -15.02
CA LEU A 239 -17.79 -5.39 -16.39
C LEU A 239 -17.75 -6.56 -17.37
N PHE A 240 -16.83 -7.51 -17.19
CA PHE A 240 -16.70 -8.69 -18.06
C PHE A 240 -17.83 -9.72 -17.89
N ALA A 241 -18.62 -9.64 -16.81
CA ALA A 241 -19.81 -10.44 -16.58
C ALA A 241 -21.10 -9.74 -17.05
N GLU A 242 -21.17 -8.41 -16.95
CA GLU A 242 -22.38 -7.61 -17.22
C GLU A 242 -22.43 -7.01 -18.64
N ASN A 243 -21.30 -6.84 -19.32
CA ASN A 243 -21.21 -6.19 -20.63
C ASN A 243 -20.68 -7.17 -21.71
N GLU A 244 -21.51 -7.46 -22.71
CA GLU A 244 -21.15 -8.39 -23.80
C GLU A 244 -19.94 -7.93 -24.61
N ASP A 245 -19.74 -6.63 -24.80
CA ASP A 245 -18.65 -6.09 -25.61
C ASP A 245 -17.31 -6.22 -24.88
N ALA A 246 -17.31 -5.99 -23.57
CA ALA A 246 -16.17 -6.29 -22.73
C ALA A 246 -15.88 -7.81 -22.70
N ALA A 247 -16.91 -8.66 -22.65
CA ALA A 247 -16.75 -10.11 -22.79
C ALA A 247 -16.21 -10.53 -24.18
N ARG A 248 -16.52 -9.78 -25.26
CA ARG A 248 -15.91 -9.96 -26.60
C ARG A 248 -14.41 -9.60 -26.60
N VAL A 249 -13.96 -8.63 -25.80
CA VAL A 249 -12.53 -8.34 -25.60
C VAL A 249 -11.82 -9.52 -24.94
N VAL A 250 -12.37 -10.07 -23.85
CA VAL A 250 -11.81 -11.25 -23.17
C VAL A 250 -11.63 -12.44 -24.12
N LYS A 251 -12.66 -12.75 -24.92
CA LYS A 251 -12.60 -13.85 -25.90
C LYS A 251 -11.52 -13.63 -26.96
N LYS A 252 -11.34 -12.40 -27.46
CA LYS A 252 -10.24 -12.06 -28.39
C LYS A 252 -8.86 -12.26 -27.75
N ALA A 253 -8.69 -11.82 -26.50
CA ALA A 253 -7.44 -11.98 -25.77
C ALA A 253 -7.08 -13.47 -25.53
N GLN A 254 -8.06 -14.29 -25.16
CA GLN A 254 -7.89 -15.74 -25.02
C GLN A 254 -7.48 -16.43 -26.33
N VAL A 255 -8.15 -16.11 -27.45
CA VAL A 255 -7.80 -16.65 -28.79
C VAL A 255 -6.38 -16.24 -29.22
N ALA A 256 -5.91 -15.05 -28.81
CA ALA A 256 -4.55 -14.58 -29.06
C ALA A 256 -3.48 -15.18 -28.11
N GLY A 257 -3.83 -16.10 -27.21
CA GLY A 257 -2.88 -16.64 -26.22
C GLY A 257 -2.41 -15.60 -25.20
N CYS A 258 -3.25 -14.61 -24.90
CA CYS A 258 -3.00 -13.66 -23.83
C CYS A 258 -3.28 -14.33 -22.46
N PRO A 259 -2.42 -14.15 -21.43
CA PRO A 259 -2.74 -14.59 -20.08
C PRO A 259 -3.98 -13.89 -19.52
N ASP A 260 -4.64 -14.50 -18.53
CA ASP A 260 -5.80 -13.91 -17.86
C ASP A 260 -5.51 -12.51 -17.32
N ILE A 261 -6.50 -11.62 -17.39
CA ILE A 261 -6.36 -10.22 -16.99
C ILE A 261 -5.93 -10.06 -15.52
N SER A 262 -6.42 -10.92 -14.62
CA SER A 262 -6.05 -10.91 -13.20
C SER A 262 -4.57 -11.28 -13.03
N SER A 263 -4.09 -12.25 -13.83
CA SER A 263 -2.68 -12.65 -13.87
C SER A 263 -1.77 -11.57 -14.48
N LEU A 264 -2.32 -10.67 -15.32
CA LEU A 264 -1.60 -9.53 -15.87
C LEU A 264 -1.56 -8.35 -14.90
N MET A 265 -2.70 -7.97 -14.32
CA MET A 265 -2.85 -6.82 -13.41
C MET A 265 -2.10 -7.02 -12.08
N ILE A 266 -1.88 -8.25 -11.60
CA ILE A 266 -1.09 -8.46 -10.38
C ILE A 266 0.44 -8.25 -10.56
N ASN A 267 0.94 -8.14 -11.81
CA ASN A 267 2.38 -8.07 -12.07
C ASN A 267 3.12 -6.84 -11.49
N PRO A 268 2.60 -5.60 -11.55
CA PRO A 268 3.28 -4.45 -10.96
C PRO A 268 3.49 -4.60 -9.46
N ILE A 269 2.46 -5.04 -8.74
CA ILE A 269 2.51 -5.34 -7.29
C ILE A 269 3.61 -6.38 -7.00
N GLN A 270 3.72 -7.43 -7.83
CA GLN A 270 4.77 -8.44 -7.68
C GLN A 270 6.17 -7.98 -8.12
N ARG A 271 6.33 -6.91 -8.90
CA ARG A 271 7.64 -6.49 -9.43
C ARG A 271 8.55 -5.93 -8.34
N LEU A 272 8.02 -5.13 -7.40
CA LEU A 272 8.85 -4.53 -6.34
C LEU A 272 9.48 -5.57 -5.40
N PRO A 273 8.77 -6.59 -4.86
CA PRO A 273 9.41 -7.68 -4.11
C PRO A 273 10.42 -8.48 -4.96
N ARG A 274 10.18 -8.64 -6.28
CA ARG A 274 11.13 -9.29 -7.19
C ARG A 274 12.43 -8.47 -7.32
N TYR A 275 12.40 -7.13 -7.35
CA TYR A 275 13.61 -6.30 -7.31
C TYR A 275 14.41 -6.47 -6.03
N VAL A 276 13.75 -6.46 -4.86
CA VAL A 276 14.41 -6.66 -3.56
C VAL A 276 15.17 -8.00 -3.52
N LEU A 277 14.58 -9.08 -4.05
CA LEU A 277 15.23 -10.39 -4.13
C LEU A 277 16.40 -10.42 -5.11
N LEU A 278 16.29 -9.76 -6.27
CA LEU A 278 17.35 -9.69 -7.27
C LEU A 278 18.55 -8.86 -6.77
N LEU A 279 18.31 -7.73 -6.10
CA LEU A 279 19.36 -6.92 -5.47
C LEU A 279 20.06 -7.64 -4.33
N LYS A 280 19.32 -8.39 -3.50
CA LYS A 280 19.89 -9.22 -2.42
C LYS A 280 20.85 -10.29 -2.96
N GLU A 281 20.48 -10.99 -4.03
CA GLU A 281 21.39 -11.96 -4.66
C GLU A 281 22.54 -11.27 -5.41
N LEU A 282 22.33 -10.12 -6.07
CA LEU A 282 23.40 -9.38 -6.74
C LEU A 282 24.46 -8.86 -5.76
N ARG A 283 24.05 -8.30 -4.60
CA ARG A 283 24.98 -7.87 -3.54
C ARG A 283 25.74 -9.06 -2.96
N LYS A 284 25.09 -10.20 -2.76
CA LYS A 284 25.71 -11.46 -2.32
C LYS A 284 26.74 -12.04 -3.30
N ARG A 285 26.73 -11.65 -4.58
CA ARG A 285 27.75 -11.99 -5.59
C ARG A 285 28.74 -10.84 -5.86
N THR A 286 28.72 -9.78 -5.05
CA THR A 286 29.56 -8.59 -5.20
C THR A 286 30.46 -8.46 -3.95
N SER A 287 31.79 -8.40 -4.14
CA SER A 287 32.73 -8.24 -3.02
C SER A 287 32.53 -6.91 -2.29
N ASP A 288 32.97 -6.81 -1.03
CA ASP A 288 32.79 -5.59 -0.23
C ASP A 288 33.69 -4.43 -0.70
N ASP A 289 34.85 -4.74 -1.27
CA ASP A 289 35.76 -3.77 -1.92
C ASP A 289 35.27 -3.30 -3.30
N HIS A 290 34.20 -3.90 -3.84
CA HIS A 290 33.70 -3.59 -5.18
C HIS A 290 32.95 -2.24 -5.18
N PRO A 291 33.14 -1.36 -6.18
CA PRO A 291 32.50 -0.04 -6.20
C PRO A 291 30.98 -0.06 -6.16
N ASP A 292 30.33 -1.16 -6.57
CA ASP A 292 28.88 -1.34 -6.53
C ASP A 292 28.35 -1.77 -5.15
N ALA A 293 29.20 -2.22 -4.22
CA ALA A 293 28.77 -2.80 -2.93
C ALA A 293 27.85 -1.86 -2.12
N ARG A 294 28.35 -0.66 -1.81
CA ARG A 294 27.60 0.39 -1.09
C ARG A 294 26.44 0.97 -1.91
N LEU A 295 26.54 0.95 -3.25
CA LEU A 295 25.48 1.40 -4.14
C LEU A 295 24.29 0.43 -4.14
N LEU A 296 24.57 -0.87 -4.16
CA LEU A 296 23.57 -1.93 -4.05
C LEU A 296 22.91 -1.93 -2.67
N GLU A 297 23.65 -1.70 -1.59
CA GLU A 297 23.09 -1.57 -0.23
C GLU A 297 22.14 -0.37 -0.11
N GLY A 298 22.55 0.80 -0.60
CA GLY A 298 21.70 1.99 -0.65
C GLY A 298 20.43 1.74 -1.47
N ALA A 299 20.57 1.23 -2.70
CA ALA A 299 19.44 0.93 -3.57
C ALA A 299 18.50 -0.14 -2.97
N LEU A 300 19.04 -1.15 -2.28
CA LEU A 300 18.28 -2.18 -1.59
C LEU A 300 17.47 -1.56 -0.45
N ALA A 301 18.05 -0.67 0.36
CA ALA A 301 17.33 0.04 1.41
C ALA A 301 16.21 0.93 0.84
N ASP A 302 16.52 1.76 -0.17
CA ASP A 302 15.56 2.68 -0.81
C ASP A 302 14.37 1.90 -1.40
N ILE A 303 14.63 0.75 -2.05
CA ILE A 303 13.59 -0.07 -2.69
C ILE A 303 12.87 -0.96 -1.68
N GLN A 304 13.53 -1.40 -0.60
CA GLN A 304 12.88 -2.10 0.52
C GLN A 304 11.84 -1.19 1.17
N VAL A 305 12.13 0.10 1.38
CA VAL A 305 11.14 1.07 1.91
C VAL A 305 9.92 1.20 0.99
N VAL A 306 10.08 1.26 -0.33
CA VAL A 306 8.95 1.34 -1.27
C VAL A 306 8.19 0.00 -1.36
N ALA A 307 8.89 -1.13 -1.36
CA ALA A 307 8.27 -2.46 -1.38
C ALA A 307 7.52 -2.77 -0.08
N ASP A 308 8.07 -2.37 1.07
CA ASP A 308 7.42 -2.47 2.37
C ASP A 308 6.25 -1.51 2.45
N HIS A 309 6.35 -0.29 1.91
CA HIS A 309 5.19 0.61 1.82
C HIS A 309 4.09 0.05 0.90
N VAL A 310 4.41 -0.61 -0.22
CA VAL A 310 3.41 -1.23 -1.13
C VAL A 310 2.78 -2.50 -0.56
N ASN A 311 3.57 -3.41 0.02
CA ASN A 311 3.02 -4.56 0.76
C ASN A 311 2.23 -4.06 1.98
N GLU A 312 2.71 -3.02 2.66
CA GLU A 312 1.94 -2.35 3.69
C GLU A 312 0.76 -1.59 3.10
N THR A 313 0.67 -1.14 1.85
CA THR A 313 -0.55 -0.48 1.34
C THR A 313 -1.66 -1.49 1.01
N LEU A 314 -1.32 -2.66 0.45
CA LEU A 314 -2.27 -3.79 0.43
C LEU A 314 -2.59 -4.21 1.87
N ARG A 315 -1.54 -4.27 2.71
CA ARG A 315 -1.68 -4.36 4.16
C ARG A 315 -2.08 -3.04 4.82
N GLN A 316 -2.82 -2.18 4.09
CA GLN A 316 -3.61 -1.06 4.60
C GLN A 316 -5.05 -1.04 4.02
N HIS A 317 -5.49 -2.13 3.39
CA HIS A 317 -6.80 -2.20 2.72
C HIS A 317 -7.72 -3.32 3.20
N GLU A 318 -7.20 -4.53 3.42
CA GLU A 318 -8.05 -5.69 3.66
C GLU A 318 -8.68 -5.77 5.07
N ASP A 319 -7.99 -5.40 6.16
CA ASP A 319 -8.68 -5.22 7.45
C ASP A 319 -9.73 -4.11 7.41
N ASN A 320 -9.55 -3.01 6.65
CA ASN A 320 -10.62 -2.03 6.48
C ASN A 320 -11.88 -2.65 5.86
N ALA A 321 -11.74 -3.58 4.92
CA ALA A 321 -12.89 -4.35 4.44
C ALA A 321 -13.46 -5.30 5.50
N LYS A 322 -12.63 -5.95 6.33
CA LYS A 322 -13.13 -6.78 7.45
C LYS A 322 -13.81 -5.94 8.55
N ILE A 323 -13.30 -4.73 8.81
CA ILE A 323 -13.88 -3.74 9.71
C ILE A 323 -15.24 -3.26 9.17
N LEU A 324 -15.34 -2.98 7.87
CA LEU A 324 -16.61 -2.63 7.21
C LEU A 324 -17.60 -3.81 7.17
N GLU A 325 -17.12 -5.04 6.91
CA GLU A 325 -17.91 -6.27 7.00
C GLU A 325 -18.51 -6.41 8.40
N ILE A 326 -17.69 -6.35 9.45
CA ILE A 326 -18.11 -6.38 10.85
C ILE A 326 -19.08 -5.23 11.17
N GLN A 327 -18.78 -4.00 10.72
CA GLN A 327 -19.65 -2.83 10.94
C GLN A 327 -21.01 -3.01 10.27
N SER A 328 -21.07 -3.59 9.07
CA SER A 328 -22.32 -3.90 8.37
C SER A 328 -23.10 -5.06 9.01
N ALA A 329 -22.40 -6.03 9.61
CA ALA A 329 -23.00 -7.16 10.31
C ALA A 329 -23.60 -6.76 11.67
N LEU A 330 -23.13 -5.67 12.27
CA LEU A 330 -23.60 -5.16 13.55
C LEU A 330 -24.95 -4.44 13.45
N TRP A 331 -25.79 -4.67 14.45
CA TRP A 331 -27.06 -3.95 14.67
C TRP A 331 -27.27 -3.72 16.17
N THR A 332 -28.19 -2.81 16.53
CA THR A 332 -28.58 -2.60 17.93
C THR A 332 -30.02 -2.11 18.02
N THR A 333 -30.62 -2.20 19.21
CA THR A 333 -31.99 -1.72 19.51
C THR A 333 -32.02 -0.27 19.99
N ARG A 334 -30.86 0.40 20.09
CA ARG A 334 -30.77 1.82 20.49
C ARG A 334 -31.23 2.73 19.35
N LEU A 335 -32.11 3.67 19.66
CA LEU A 335 -32.41 4.82 18.80
C LEU A 335 -31.09 5.57 18.54
N GLY A 336 -30.78 5.83 17.26
CA GLY A 336 -29.48 6.36 16.81
C GLY A 336 -28.49 5.32 16.27
N GLY A 337 -28.80 4.02 16.32
CA GLY A 337 -27.96 2.97 15.72
C GLY A 337 -26.72 2.61 16.55
N VAL A 338 -25.72 2.00 15.91
CA VAL A 338 -24.48 1.54 16.57
C VAL A 338 -23.59 2.75 16.90
N PRO A 339 -23.34 3.07 18.19
CA PRO A 339 -22.71 4.33 18.59
C PRO A 339 -21.17 4.25 18.54
N VAL A 340 -20.60 3.62 17.50
CA VAL A 340 -19.15 3.56 17.28
C VAL A 340 -18.86 3.35 15.79
N THR A 341 -18.08 4.26 15.20
CA THR A 341 -17.46 4.05 13.89
C THR A 341 -16.27 3.14 14.07
N LEU A 342 -16.32 1.93 13.51
CA LEU A 342 -15.20 0.98 13.59
C LEU A 342 -14.09 1.37 12.62
N LEU A 343 -14.40 1.95 11.46
CA LEU A 343 -13.41 2.54 10.57
C LEU A 343 -12.79 3.80 11.23
N ALA A 344 -11.50 3.76 11.59
CA ALA A 344 -10.79 4.89 12.20
C ALA A 344 -9.28 4.87 11.89
N PRO A 345 -8.60 6.03 11.79
CA PRO A 345 -7.17 6.09 11.42
C PRO A 345 -6.25 5.32 12.38
N GLY A 346 -5.63 4.25 11.87
CA GLY A 346 -4.73 3.39 12.63
C GLY A 346 -5.40 2.24 13.40
N ARG A 347 -6.72 2.04 13.23
CA ARG A 347 -7.40 0.84 13.73
C ARG A 347 -7.24 -0.31 12.74
N SER A 348 -6.63 -1.41 13.17
CA SER A 348 -6.61 -2.68 12.42
C SER A 348 -7.44 -3.74 13.16
N PHE A 349 -7.83 -4.80 12.45
CA PHE A 349 -8.45 -5.97 13.07
C PHE A 349 -7.35 -6.94 13.53
N VAL A 350 -7.58 -7.69 14.61
CA VAL A 350 -6.53 -8.53 15.22
C VAL A 350 -7.01 -9.96 15.44
N LYS A 351 -8.18 -10.16 16.07
CA LYS A 351 -8.73 -11.48 16.38
C LYS A 351 -10.23 -11.40 16.61
N GLU A 352 -10.95 -12.43 16.18
CA GLU A 352 -12.33 -12.70 16.59
C GLU A 352 -12.44 -14.04 17.35
N GLY A 353 -13.50 -14.21 18.14
CA GLY A 353 -13.79 -15.47 18.83
C GLY A 353 -15.03 -15.40 19.73
N LYS A 354 -15.60 -16.58 20.02
CA LYS A 354 -16.75 -16.74 20.92
C LYS A 354 -16.25 -17.04 22.33
N LEU A 355 -16.73 -16.30 23.32
CA LEU A 355 -16.34 -16.44 24.73
C LEU A 355 -17.56 -16.28 25.63
N LEU A 356 -17.52 -16.86 26.83
CA LEU A 356 -18.53 -16.60 27.86
C LEU A 356 -18.17 -15.33 28.63
N LYS A 357 -19.02 -14.30 28.61
CA LYS A 357 -18.85 -13.10 29.44
C LYS A 357 -19.60 -13.24 30.77
N VAL A 358 -18.96 -12.90 31.88
CA VAL A 358 -19.62 -12.78 33.19
C VAL A 358 -20.37 -11.44 33.26
N ARG A 359 -21.66 -11.47 33.66
CA ARG A 359 -22.51 -10.27 33.74
C ARG A 359 -22.73 -9.79 35.18
N SER A 360 -23.14 -10.70 36.05
CA SER A 360 -23.36 -10.49 37.49
C SER A 360 -23.00 -11.78 38.24
N ILE A 361 -23.14 -11.78 39.57
CA ILE A 361 -22.88 -12.96 40.41
C ILE A 361 -23.58 -14.19 39.83
N GLY A 362 -22.80 -15.22 39.48
CA GLY A 362 -23.29 -16.49 38.93
C GLY A 362 -23.85 -16.46 37.50
N THR A 363 -23.93 -15.31 36.81
CA THR A 363 -24.54 -15.24 35.46
C THR A 363 -23.51 -15.00 34.35
N THR A 364 -23.52 -15.90 33.36
CA THR A 364 -22.72 -15.80 32.13
C THR A 364 -23.60 -15.57 30.91
N ARG A 365 -23.00 -15.10 29.81
CA ARG A 365 -23.63 -14.96 28.49
C ARG A 365 -22.59 -15.20 27.40
N GLU A 366 -22.89 -16.07 26.45
CA GLU A 366 -22.12 -16.20 25.20
C GLU A 366 -22.05 -14.85 24.49
N VAL A 367 -20.84 -14.43 24.12
CA VAL A 367 -20.59 -13.22 23.32
C VAL A 367 -19.59 -13.54 22.21
N HIS A 368 -19.71 -12.87 21.08
CA HIS A 368 -18.62 -12.80 20.10
C HIS A 368 -17.81 -11.54 20.43
N LEU A 369 -16.50 -11.68 20.54
CA LEU A 369 -15.55 -10.57 20.70
C LEU A 369 -14.78 -10.33 19.41
N PHE A 370 -14.61 -9.04 19.07
CA PHE A 370 -13.73 -8.58 18.01
C PHE A 370 -12.68 -7.66 18.64
N LEU A 371 -11.41 -8.08 18.59
CA LEU A 371 -10.28 -7.30 19.04
C LEU A 371 -9.71 -6.50 17.86
N PHE A 372 -9.59 -5.20 18.08
CA PHE A 372 -8.90 -4.26 17.20
C PHE A 372 -7.64 -3.74 17.89
N SER A 373 -6.77 -3.05 17.15
CA SER A 373 -5.47 -2.55 17.67
C SER A 373 -5.59 -1.60 18.88
N ASP A 374 -6.70 -0.86 19.00
CA ASP A 374 -6.93 0.18 20.02
C ASP A 374 -8.12 -0.09 20.97
N MET A 375 -9.05 -0.97 20.58
CA MET A 375 -10.29 -1.28 21.31
C MET A 375 -10.76 -2.73 21.16
N LEU A 376 -11.54 -3.20 22.15
CA LEU A 376 -12.15 -4.52 22.19
C LEU A 376 -13.68 -4.39 22.15
N LEU A 377 -14.30 -4.90 21.10
CA LEU A 377 -15.75 -4.93 20.89
C LEU A 377 -16.34 -6.26 21.38
N TYR A 378 -17.54 -6.22 21.99
CA TYR A 378 -18.32 -7.44 22.25
C TYR A 378 -19.81 -7.30 21.87
N CYS A 379 -20.35 -8.37 21.28
CA CYS A 379 -21.72 -8.47 20.77
C CYS A 379 -22.32 -9.86 21.10
N THR A 380 -23.59 -10.12 20.75
CA THR A 380 -24.11 -11.49 20.62
C THR A 380 -24.41 -11.80 19.16
N SER A 381 -24.13 -13.03 18.72
CA SER A 381 -24.72 -13.55 17.48
C SER A 381 -26.26 -13.52 17.59
N SER A 382 -26.95 -13.13 16.52
CA SER A 382 -28.40 -13.24 16.44
C SER A 382 -28.81 -14.69 16.22
N ARG A 383 -29.82 -15.15 16.97
CA ARG A 383 -30.44 -16.48 16.77
C ARG A 383 -31.48 -16.50 15.64
N ILE A 384 -31.88 -15.32 15.15
CA ILE A 384 -32.95 -15.14 14.15
C ILE A 384 -32.36 -14.83 12.76
N LEU A 385 -31.22 -14.14 12.72
CA LEU A 385 -30.53 -13.74 11.48
C LEU A 385 -29.08 -14.24 11.53
N PRO A 386 -28.74 -15.38 10.90
CA PRO A 386 -27.36 -15.84 10.85
C PRO A 386 -26.46 -14.76 10.20
N GLY A 387 -25.26 -14.60 10.75
CA GLY A 387 -24.31 -13.57 10.31
C GLY A 387 -24.58 -12.13 10.83
N ARG A 388 -25.67 -11.88 11.58
CA ARG A 388 -25.92 -10.57 12.20
C ARG A 388 -25.55 -10.56 13.68
N TYR A 389 -24.88 -9.48 14.13
CA TYR A 389 -24.36 -9.32 15.47
C TYR A 389 -25.06 -8.20 16.24
N HIS A 390 -25.68 -8.51 17.38
CA HIS A 390 -26.28 -7.50 18.26
C HIS A 390 -25.20 -6.85 19.13
N TYR A 391 -24.86 -5.61 18.83
CA TYR A 391 -23.89 -4.77 19.55
C TYR A 391 -24.28 -4.55 21.01
N HIS A 392 -23.36 -4.83 21.95
CA HIS A 392 -23.53 -4.48 23.37
C HIS A 392 -22.72 -3.24 23.75
N ASN A 393 -21.38 -3.33 23.64
CA ASN A 393 -20.44 -2.24 23.92
C ASN A 393 -19.05 -2.54 23.35
N HIS A 394 -18.23 -1.49 23.20
CA HIS A 394 -16.77 -1.62 23.06
C HIS A 394 -16.06 -1.24 24.37
N LEU A 395 -14.73 -1.41 24.41
CA LEU A 395 -13.84 -1.10 25.53
C LEU A 395 -12.51 -0.61 24.96
N GLU A 396 -12.03 0.56 25.35
CA GLU A 396 -10.61 0.87 25.19
C GLU A 396 -9.82 0.16 26.30
N PHE A 397 -8.85 -0.67 25.94
CA PHE A 397 -8.07 -1.46 26.90
C PHE A 397 -6.68 -0.88 27.12
N TYR A 398 -6.16 -1.04 28.34
CA TYR A 398 -4.74 -0.83 28.67
C TYR A 398 -3.97 -2.14 28.88
N GLY A 399 -4.68 -3.27 28.89
CA GLY A 399 -4.10 -4.59 29.02
C GLY A 399 -5.11 -5.64 29.48
N ALA A 400 -4.67 -6.90 29.50
CA ALA A 400 -5.36 -8.06 30.02
C ALA A 400 -4.49 -8.80 31.03
N SER A 401 -5.14 -9.48 31.98
CA SER A 401 -4.49 -10.28 33.02
C SER A 401 -5.38 -11.44 33.47
N ALA A 402 -4.84 -12.37 34.26
CA ALA A 402 -5.64 -13.41 34.90
C ALA A 402 -6.79 -12.79 35.73
N GLY A 403 -8.00 -13.27 35.50
CA GLY A 403 -9.25 -12.76 36.09
C GLY A 403 -9.76 -13.60 37.25
N VAL A 404 -8.89 -14.40 37.88
CA VAL A 404 -9.26 -15.42 38.88
C VAL A 404 -9.98 -14.80 40.07
N ASP A 405 -9.44 -13.73 40.66
CA ASP A 405 -10.04 -13.07 41.84
C ASP A 405 -11.36 -12.38 41.50
N GLU A 406 -11.45 -11.72 40.34
CA GLU A 406 -12.68 -11.14 39.83
C GLU A 406 -13.74 -12.23 39.56
N ALA A 407 -13.35 -13.39 39.06
CA ALA A 407 -14.24 -14.54 38.86
C ALA A 407 -14.69 -15.17 40.20
N VAL A 408 -13.84 -15.15 41.24
CA VAL A 408 -14.26 -15.48 42.62
C VAL A 408 -15.30 -14.47 43.11
N ARG A 409 -15.03 -13.16 43.00
CA ARG A 409 -15.97 -12.10 43.43
C ARG A 409 -17.29 -12.09 42.64
N LEU A 410 -17.29 -12.57 41.40
CA LEU A 410 -18.48 -12.76 40.55
C LEU A 410 -19.11 -14.16 40.67
N GLY A 411 -18.73 -14.97 41.66
CA GLY A 411 -19.39 -16.23 41.97
C GLY A 411 -19.24 -17.34 40.94
N CYS A 412 -18.21 -17.31 40.10
CA CYS A 412 -17.94 -18.39 39.14
C CYS A 412 -17.57 -19.70 39.86
N THR A 413 -17.91 -20.84 39.26
CA THR A 413 -17.54 -22.18 39.75
C THR A 413 -16.03 -22.40 39.72
N SER A 414 -15.50 -23.24 40.61
CA SER A 414 -14.05 -23.47 40.77
C SER A 414 -13.36 -23.85 39.46
N VAL A 415 -13.97 -24.73 38.67
CA VAL A 415 -13.45 -25.23 37.39
C VAL A 415 -13.31 -24.13 36.33
N LEU A 416 -14.20 -23.13 36.32
CA LEU A 416 -14.18 -22.04 35.34
C LEU A 416 -13.26 -20.88 35.74
N ARG A 417 -12.97 -20.69 37.04
CA ARG A 417 -12.12 -19.59 37.53
C ARG A 417 -10.74 -19.58 36.89
N LYS A 418 -10.13 -20.75 36.66
CA LYS A 418 -8.79 -20.85 36.06
C LYS A 418 -8.73 -20.37 34.60
N TYR A 419 -9.82 -20.46 33.85
CA TYR A 419 -9.87 -19.97 32.47
C TYR A 419 -10.12 -18.44 32.41
N ALA A 420 -10.59 -17.82 33.49
CA ALA A 420 -10.97 -16.42 33.48
C ALA A 420 -9.80 -15.47 33.19
N PHE A 421 -9.98 -14.57 32.22
CA PHE A 421 -9.16 -13.37 32.06
C PHE A 421 -9.99 -12.11 32.26
N LYS A 422 -9.33 -11.05 32.75
CA LYS A 422 -9.91 -9.71 32.88
C LYS A 422 -9.24 -8.75 31.92
N VAL A 423 -10.06 -7.91 31.28
CA VAL A 423 -9.60 -6.79 30.45
C VAL A 423 -9.86 -5.50 31.22
N THR A 424 -8.82 -4.67 31.33
CA THR A 424 -8.85 -3.43 32.11
C THR A 424 -8.97 -2.21 31.18
N SER A 425 -10.03 -1.43 31.40
CA SER A 425 -10.30 -0.14 30.77
C SER A 425 -10.31 0.97 31.83
N ALA A 426 -10.22 2.23 31.42
CA ALA A 426 -10.07 3.41 32.30
C ALA A 426 -11.06 3.48 33.49
N GLN A 427 -12.29 2.99 33.30
CA GLN A 427 -13.37 3.02 34.29
C GLN A 427 -14.05 1.66 34.48
N ILE A 428 -13.62 0.62 33.75
CA ILE A 428 -14.37 -0.64 33.62
C ILE A 428 -13.42 -1.83 33.55
N VAL A 429 -13.58 -2.80 34.45
CA VAL A 429 -13.01 -4.14 34.32
C VAL A 429 -14.09 -5.10 33.80
N ARG A 430 -13.78 -5.95 32.82
CA ARG A 430 -14.68 -7.00 32.32
C ARG A 430 -13.98 -8.36 32.36
N VAL A 431 -14.70 -9.39 32.82
CA VAL A 431 -14.22 -10.77 32.89
C VAL A 431 -14.81 -11.61 31.76
N PHE A 432 -13.95 -12.37 31.11
CA PHE A 432 -14.28 -13.30 30.03
C PHE A 432 -13.75 -14.70 30.34
N LEU A 433 -14.47 -15.71 29.87
CA LEU A 433 -14.26 -17.13 30.11
C LEU A 433 -14.13 -17.84 28.74
N PRO A 434 -12.89 -18.11 28.28
CA PRO A 434 -12.60 -19.00 27.16
C PRO A 434 -12.89 -20.48 27.47
N GLU A 435 -12.82 -21.29 26.42
CA GLU A 435 -13.02 -22.74 26.51
C GLU A 435 -11.78 -23.48 27.06
N SER A 436 -10.58 -22.91 26.84
CA SER A 436 -9.32 -23.50 27.31
C SER A 436 -8.37 -22.49 27.97
N GLU A 437 -7.39 -23.03 28.68
CA GLU A 437 -6.31 -22.27 29.32
C GLU A 437 -5.30 -21.71 28.31
N GLU A 438 -5.05 -22.44 27.22
CA GLU A 438 -4.25 -21.97 26.09
C GLU A 438 -4.92 -20.77 25.39
N GLU A 439 -6.24 -20.79 25.25
CA GLU A 439 -6.99 -19.69 24.67
C GLU A 439 -7.00 -18.46 25.59
N ARG A 440 -7.10 -18.64 26.91
CA ARG A 440 -6.92 -17.58 27.92
C ARG A 440 -5.60 -16.85 27.70
N ASP A 441 -4.50 -17.59 27.63
CA ASP A 441 -3.16 -16.99 27.54
C ASP A 441 -2.90 -16.40 26.16
N MET A 442 -3.45 -16.98 25.09
CA MET A 442 -3.47 -16.37 23.76
C MET A 442 -4.19 -15.01 23.78
N TRP A 443 -5.38 -14.91 24.37
CA TRP A 443 -6.11 -13.64 24.48
C TRP A 443 -5.36 -12.61 25.34
N ILE A 444 -4.79 -13.03 26.49
CA ILE A 444 -4.00 -12.13 27.36
C ILE A 444 -2.79 -11.57 26.59
N ASN A 445 -2.01 -12.44 25.93
CA ASN A 445 -0.79 -12.06 25.24
C ASN A 445 -1.07 -11.10 24.08
N ILE A 446 -2.06 -11.39 23.23
CA ILE A 446 -2.39 -10.54 22.08
C ILE A 446 -2.92 -9.17 22.55
N ILE A 447 -3.79 -9.12 23.58
CA ILE A 447 -4.30 -7.83 24.11
C ILE A 447 -3.15 -6.99 24.69
N ASN A 448 -2.19 -7.62 25.38
CA ASN A 448 -1.03 -6.91 25.93
C ASN A 448 -0.03 -6.46 24.84
N GLU A 449 0.14 -7.24 23.77
CA GLU A 449 0.93 -6.84 22.60
C GLU A 449 0.32 -5.61 21.90
N CYS A 450 -1.01 -5.59 21.71
CA CYS A 450 -1.73 -4.43 21.18
C CYS A 450 -1.61 -3.21 22.11
N ALA A 451 -1.74 -3.40 23.43
CA ALA A 451 -1.63 -2.31 24.41
C ALA A 451 -0.22 -1.68 24.39
N SER A 452 0.83 -2.51 24.32
CA SER A 452 2.23 -2.05 24.20
C SER A 452 2.44 -1.22 22.93
N LYS A 453 1.97 -1.73 21.76
CA LYS A 453 2.03 -1.01 20.49
C LYS A 453 1.25 0.33 20.51
N LYS A 454 0.09 0.38 21.20
CA LYS A 454 -0.68 1.62 21.42
C LYS A 454 0.14 2.64 22.23
N MET A 455 0.75 2.22 23.34
CA MET A 455 1.61 3.07 24.17
C MET A 455 2.84 3.60 23.39
N ASP A 456 3.52 2.75 22.62
CA ASP A 456 4.65 3.17 21.76
C ASP A 456 4.25 4.21 20.72
N LEU A 457 3.09 4.03 20.07
CA LEU A 457 2.59 4.97 19.07
C LEU A 457 2.19 6.31 19.69
N ASP A 458 1.54 6.31 20.85
CA ASP A 458 1.13 7.53 21.54
C ASP A 458 2.31 8.26 22.20
N ALA A 459 3.35 7.53 22.66
CA ALA A 459 4.63 8.10 23.08
C ALA A 459 5.39 8.76 21.91
N ARG A 460 5.37 8.15 20.72
CA ARG A 460 5.95 8.75 19.49
C ARG A 460 5.13 9.97 19.01
N ARG A 461 3.80 9.96 19.19
CA ARG A 461 2.91 11.09 18.88
C ARG A 461 3.11 12.26 19.85
N SER A 462 3.28 12.00 21.15
CA SER A 462 3.57 13.06 22.14
C SER A 462 4.96 13.66 21.93
N SER A 463 5.99 12.83 21.70
CA SER A 463 7.35 13.30 21.35
C SER A 463 7.41 14.13 20.05
N LYS A 464 6.48 13.92 19.11
CA LYS A 464 6.36 14.73 17.89
C LYS A 464 5.58 16.05 18.06
N ARG A 465 4.99 16.30 19.23
CA ARG A 465 4.47 17.63 19.59
C ARG A 465 5.61 18.44 20.21
N LEU A 466 6.31 19.21 19.38
CA LEU A 466 7.12 20.33 19.88
C LEU A 466 6.26 21.16 20.85
N SER A 467 6.79 21.45 22.03
CA SER A 467 6.06 22.30 22.99
C SER A 467 5.85 23.69 22.40
N SER A 468 4.80 24.37 22.86
CA SER A 468 4.57 25.78 22.49
C SER A 468 5.80 26.63 22.80
N SER A 469 6.49 26.38 23.91
CA SER A 469 7.75 27.05 24.26
C SER A 469 8.87 26.80 23.25
N SER A 470 9.07 25.58 22.75
CA SER A 470 10.09 25.28 21.73
C SER A 470 9.77 25.92 20.37
N ILE A 471 8.49 26.03 20.02
CA ILE A 471 8.05 26.76 18.80
C ILE A 471 8.24 28.27 18.97
N GLN A 472 8.10 28.78 20.19
CA GLN A 472 8.25 30.21 20.50
C GLN A 472 9.73 30.63 20.56
N SER A 473 10.63 29.76 21.07
CA SER A 473 12.08 29.98 21.03
C SER A 473 12.73 29.70 19.66
N LEU A 474 12.01 29.07 18.72
CA LEU A 474 12.38 28.97 17.30
C LEU A 474 11.78 30.11 16.45
N ARG A 475 11.16 31.11 17.09
CA ARG A 475 10.61 32.33 16.48
C ARG A 475 11.24 33.62 17.03
N GLN A 476 12.18 33.50 17.96
CA GLN A 476 13.07 34.56 18.41
C GLN A 476 14.45 34.37 17.77
#